data_AF-A0A6C0CQD2-F1
#
_entry.id   AF-A0A6C0CQD2-F1
#
_cell.length_a   1.000
_cell.length_b   1.000
_cell.length_c   1.000
_cell.angle_alpha   90.00
_cell.angle_beta   90.00
_cell.angle_gamma   90.00
#
_symmetry.space_group_name_H-M   'P 1'
#
loop_
_entity.id
_entity.type
_entity.pdbx_description
1 polymer ?
#
loop_
_entity_poly.entity_id
_entity_poly.type
_entity_poly.pdbx_seq_one_letter_code
_entity_poly.pdbx_strand_id
1 'polypeptide(L)'
;MSSNHTETMNQSLHEFFYTVGVATTTGIAYYIWNNFYPITLNRLITDTAWWAVRCQTRATMMYERVENILYPWVTVVLPEKERPDVRFYLNGVEVSSMSYLEALKYEEDDFSEEYNKVTYEIYDDNNKSDKLVMIRDSVNDIMDKGLKKSNVHFISVSLKREGKDDVDIDMSSKGNIYMIGNELFSESFLGWILPDIDLSEDYTISTIDDNVNMVSFSKNQYIVLNENGYDVKTLESKENDEDTEAKKEMEKNNSGLFSWFNTNKAKDE
;
A
#
# COMPACT_ATOMS: atom_id res chain seq x y z
N MET A 1 73.67 -3.53 79.02
CA MET A 1 72.84 -2.33 78.74
C MET A 1 73.18 -1.79 77.34
N SER A 2 72.78 -2.48 76.26
CA SER A 2 73.07 -2.02 74.88
C SER A 2 71.94 -2.31 73.88
N SER A 3 70.79 -2.86 74.31
CA SER A 3 69.67 -3.22 73.42
C SER A 3 68.68 -2.07 73.18
N ASN A 4 68.56 -1.11 74.11
CA ASN A 4 67.53 -0.07 74.03
C ASN A 4 67.83 1.02 72.97
N HIS A 5 69.09 1.19 72.57
CA HIS A 5 69.46 2.21 71.59
C HIS A 5 69.20 1.77 70.13
N THR A 6 69.24 0.47 69.85
CA THR A 6 68.98 -0.09 68.52
C THR A 6 67.48 -0.21 68.21
N GLU A 7 66.64 -0.49 69.21
CA GLU A 7 65.19 -0.56 69.02
C GLU A 7 64.56 0.82 68.75
N THR A 8 65.00 1.84 69.48
CA THR A 8 64.55 3.23 69.28
C THR A 8 65.00 3.82 67.93
N MET A 9 66.20 3.43 67.46
CA MET A 9 66.69 3.81 66.14
C MET A 9 65.90 3.12 65.00
N ASN A 10 65.50 1.86 65.17
CA ASN A 10 64.66 1.16 64.18
C ASN A 10 63.23 1.69 64.13
N GLN A 11 62.64 2.09 65.27
CA GLN A 11 61.31 2.70 65.29
C GLN A 11 61.29 4.06 64.59
N SER A 12 62.26 4.93 64.87
CA SER A 12 62.36 6.24 64.21
C SER A 12 62.65 6.14 62.72
N LEU A 13 63.47 5.17 62.28
CA LEU A 13 63.66 4.89 60.86
C LEU A 13 62.38 4.36 60.21
N HIS A 14 61.65 3.47 60.86
CA HIS A 14 60.39 2.95 60.33
C HIS A 14 59.33 4.04 60.20
N GLU A 15 59.18 4.91 61.20
CA GLU A 15 58.28 6.07 61.16
C GLU A 15 58.68 7.06 60.05
N PHE A 16 59.98 7.30 59.86
CA PHE A 16 60.48 8.14 58.78
C PHE A 16 60.18 7.53 57.39
N PHE A 17 60.44 6.25 57.18
CA PHE A 17 60.11 5.57 55.91
C PHE A 17 58.62 5.48 55.66
N TYR A 18 57.80 5.31 56.70
CA TYR A 18 56.36 5.26 56.55
C TYR A 18 55.80 6.64 56.20
N THR A 19 56.23 7.69 56.90
CA THR A 19 55.76 9.06 56.62
C THR A 19 56.24 9.57 55.27
N VAL A 20 57.53 9.47 54.97
CA VAL A 20 58.08 9.94 53.70
C VAL A 20 57.67 9.03 52.54
N GLY A 21 57.66 7.71 52.74
CA GLY A 21 57.26 6.74 51.73
C GLY A 21 55.77 6.82 51.38
N VAL A 22 54.89 6.93 52.37
CA VAL A 22 53.45 7.10 52.12
C VAL A 22 53.16 8.49 51.54
N ALA A 23 53.80 9.56 52.02
CA ALA A 23 53.59 10.89 51.45
C ALA A 23 54.05 10.98 49.99
N THR A 24 55.20 10.40 49.65
CA THR A 24 55.72 10.41 48.27
C THR A 24 54.89 9.52 47.34
N THR A 25 54.51 8.32 47.77
CA THR A 25 53.65 7.44 46.96
C THR A 25 52.26 8.02 46.77
N THR A 26 51.68 8.65 47.79
CA THR A 26 50.40 9.36 47.69
C THR A 26 50.51 10.58 46.77
N GLY A 27 51.60 11.33 46.87
CA GLY A 27 51.87 12.47 45.98
C GLY A 27 52.00 12.06 44.51
N ILE A 28 52.71 10.96 44.23
CA ILE A 28 52.84 10.40 42.88
C ILE A 28 51.49 9.87 42.38
N ALA A 29 50.76 9.13 43.20
CA ALA A 29 49.43 8.62 42.84
C ALA A 29 48.44 9.75 42.55
N TYR A 30 48.44 10.81 43.37
CA TYR A 30 47.62 12.00 43.16
C TYR A 30 48.03 12.76 41.88
N TYR A 31 49.34 12.90 41.64
CA TYR A 31 49.84 13.50 40.40
C TYR A 31 49.44 12.70 39.17
N ILE A 32 49.53 11.36 39.22
CA ILE A 32 49.11 10.48 38.12
C ILE A 32 47.60 10.57 37.91
N TRP A 33 46.81 10.54 38.98
CA TRP A 33 45.35 10.67 38.91
C TRP A 33 44.96 12.01 38.26
N ASN A 34 45.56 13.12 38.69
CA ASN A 34 45.18 14.44 38.20
C ASN A 34 45.66 14.72 36.76
N ASN A 35 46.79 14.13 36.33
CA ASN A 35 47.35 14.38 34.99
C ASN A 35 46.92 13.35 33.93
N PHE A 36 46.74 12.07 34.29
CA PHE A 36 46.34 11.02 33.35
C PHE A 36 44.84 10.73 33.36
N TYR A 37 44.13 11.10 34.44
CA TYR A 37 42.67 11.02 34.53
C TYR A 37 42.04 12.38 34.85
N PRO A 38 42.27 13.44 34.04
CA PRO A 38 41.48 14.63 34.18
C PRO A 38 40.03 14.23 33.92
N ILE A 39 39.16 14.45 34.92
CA ILE A 39 37.70 14.35 34.77
C ILE A 39 37.32 15.45 33.79
N THR A 40 37.56 15.18 32.51
CA THR A 40 37.19 16.05 31.41
C THR A 40 35.70 15.88 31.19
N LEU A 41 35.00 16.99 31.00
CA LEU A 41 33.58 17.01 30.66
C LEU A 41 33.26 16.02 29.53
N ASN A 42 34.16 15.93 28.53
CA ASN A 42 34.03 15.03 27.39
C ASN A 42 33.96 13.55 27.79
N ARG A 43 34.73 13.11 28.78
CA ARG A 43 34.70 11.71 29.23
C ARG A 43 33.42 11.40 30.01
N LEU A 44 32.98 12.32 30.86
CA LEU A 44 31.69 12.19 31.57
C LEU A 44 30.52 12.12 30.58
N ILE A 45 30.53 12.98 29.54
CA ILE A 45 29.52 12.96 28.46
C ILE A 45 29.56 11.61 27.74
N THR A 46 30.75 11.12 27.41
CA THR A 46 30.92 9.85 26.69
C THR A 46 30.42 8.65 27.52
N ASP A 47 30.77 8.59 28.81
CA ASP A 47 30.33 7.52 29.71
C ASP A 47 28.81 7.57 29.94
N THR A 48 28.25 8.77 30.05
CA THR A 48 26.78 8.96 30.18
C THR A 48 26.05 8.53 28.92
N ALA A 49 26.57 8.88 27.74
CA ALA A 49 26.01 8.46 26.46
C ALA A 49 26.05 6.93 26.31
N TRP A 50 27.16 6.29 26.68
CA TRP A 50 27.26 4.83 26.69
C TRP A 50 26.26 4.16 27.63
N TRP A 51 26.04 4.74 28.80
CA TRP A 51 25.07 4.22 29.76
C TRP A 51 23.63 4.37 29.24
N ALA A 52 23.32 5.51 28.61
CA ALA A 52 22.02 5.76 27.98
C ALA A 52 21.73 4.74 26.87
N VAL A 53 22.68 4.49 25.98
CA VAL A 53 22.55 3.48 24.90
C VAL A 53 22.34 2.09 25.49
N ARG A 54 23.08 1.71 26.54
CA ARG A 54 22.90 0.42 27.22
C ARG A 54 21.52 0.28 27.84
N CYS A 55 21.01 1.33 28.48
CA CYS A 55 19.66 1.34 29.03
C CYS A 55 18.59 1.22 27.95
N GLN A 56 18.70 1.99 26.87
CA GLN A 56 17.79 1.92 25.74
C GLN A 56 17.75 0.51 25.14
N THR A 57 18.92 -0.10 24.93
CA THR A 57 19.03 -1.46 24.39
C THR A 57 18.35 -2.47 25.30
N ARG A 58 18.60 -2.40 26.62
CA ARG A 58 17.98 -3.30 27.60
C ARG A 58 16.46 -3.08 27.72
N ALA A 59 16.01 -1.83 27.68
CA ALA A 59 14.59 -1.49 27.71
C ALA A 59 13.88 -2.04 26.47
N THR A 60 14.50 -1.93 25.29
CA THR A 60 13.97 -2.47 24.03
C THR A 60 13.85 -4.00 24.10
N MET A 61 14.91 -4.69 24.54
CA MET A 61 14.87 -6.15 24.73
C MET A 61 13.82 -6.59 25.77
N MET A 62 13.62 -5.79 26.82
CA MET A 62 12.61 -6.08 27.83
C MET A 62 11.19 -5.85 27.28
N TYR A 63 10.99 -4.77 26.52
CA TYR A 63 9.75 -4.47 25.82
C TYR A 63 9.37 -5.61 24.88
N GLU A 64 10.28 -6.04 24.00
CA GLU A 64 10.04 -7.15 23.07
C GLU A 64 9.68 -8.45 23.80
N ARG A 65 10.32 -8.74 24.94
CA ARG A 65 9.96 -9.93 25.75
C ARG A 65 8.58 -9.83 26.36
N VAL A 66 8.23 -8.67 26.92
CA VAL A 66 6.93 -8.43 27.53
C VAL A 66 5.84 -8.50 26.46
N GLU A 67 6.07 -7.86 25.32
CA GLU A 67 5.19 -7.91 24.15
C GLU A 67 4.97 -9.35 23.69
N ASN A 68 6.02 -10.14 23.47
CA ASN A 68 5.90 -11.53 23.05
C ASN A 68 5.15 -12.42 24.06
N ILE A 69 5.28 -12.15 25.37
CA ILE A 69 4.54 -12.88 26.41
C ILE A 69 3.06 -12.48 26.40
N LEU A 70 2.76 -11.19 26.19
CA LEU A 70 1.41 -10.66 26.24
C LEU A 70 0.66 -10.81 24.92
N TYR A 71 1.35 -10.88 23.78
CA TYR A 71 0.77 -10.91 22.44
C TYR A 71 -0.29 -12.02 22.26
N PRO A 72 -0.09 -13.27 22.73
CA PRO A 72 -1.13 -14.29 22.67
C PRO A 72 -2.38 -13.96 23.48
N TRP A 73 -2.24 -13.22 24.60
CA TRP A 73 -3.38 -12.83 25.44
C TRP A 73 -4.12 -11.63 24.87
N VAL A 74 -3.37 -10.66 24.33
CA VAL A 74 -3.92 -9.48 23.67
C VAL A 74 -4.73 -9.90 22.44
N THR A 75 -4.21 -10.81 21.61
CA THR A 75 -4.90 -11.31 20.40
C THR A 75 -6.17 -12.11 20.69
N VAL A 76 -6.28 -12.74 21.86
CA VAL A 76 -7.51 -13.45 22.30
C VAL A 76 -8.61 -12.49 22.77
N VAL A 77 -8.24 -11.40 23.45
CA VAL A 77 -9.21 -10.42 23.99
C VAL A 77 -9.57 -9.35 22.96
N LEU A 78 -8.59 -8.97 22.14
CA LEU A 78 -8.71 -8.01 21.05
C LEU A 78 -8.24 -8.75 19.78
N PRO A 79 -9.16 -9.43 19.06
CA PRO A 79 -8.81 -9.97 17.75
C PRO A 79 -8.23 -8.84 16.91
N GLU A 80 -7.15 -9.13 16.16
CA GLU A 80 -6.57 -8.14 15.26
C GLU A 80 -7.68 -7.59 14.37
N LYS A 81 -7.84 -6.26 14.39
CA LYS A 81 -8.81 -5.59 13.53
C LYS A 81 -8.54 -6.04 12.10
N GLU A 82 -9.55 -6.64 11.46
CA GLU A 82 -9.41 -7.12 10.09
C GLU A 82 -8.88 -6.00 9.20
N ARG A 83 -7.94 -6.35 8.32
CA ARG A 83 -7.31 -5.35 7.45
C ARG A 83 -8.34 -4.87 6.43
N PRO A 84 -8.38 -3.56 6.15
CA PRO A 84 -9.27 -3.03 5.12
C PRO A 84 -8.70 -3.39 3.74
N ASP A 85 -9.14 -4.52 3.21
CA ASP A 85 -8.70 -5.06 1.91
C ASP A 85 -9.57 -4.56 0.75
N VAL A 86 -10.74 -3.98 1.05
CA VAL A 86 -11.67 -3.42 0.06
C VAL A 86 -11.82 -1.93 0.31
N ARG A 87 -11.66 -1.13 -0.75
CA ARG A 87 -11.83 0.33 -0.70
C ARG A 87 -12.81 0.79 -1.77
N PHE A 88 -13.67 1.72 -1.37
CA PHE A 88 -14.71 2.31 -2.19
C PHE A 88 -14.34 3.74 -2.51
N TYR A 89 -14.49 4.12 -3.78
CA TYR A 89 -14.17 5.45 -4.27
C TYR A 89 -15.36 6.09 -4.97
N LEU A 90 -15.56 7.37 -4.67
CA LEU A 90 -16.49 8.27 -5.36
C LEU A 90 -15.70 9.46 -5.90
N ASN A 91 -15.74 9.67 -7.22
CA ASN A 91 -15.04 10.77 -7.88
C ASN A 91 -13.55 10.89 -7.47
N GLY A 92 -12.88 9.75 -7.29
CA GLY A 92 -11.46 9.70 -6.92
C GLY A 92 -11.16 9.80 -5.42
N VAL A 93 -12.17 10.05 -4.58
CA VAL A 93 -12.02 10.17 -3.12
C VAL A 93 -12.41 8.86 -2.45
N GLU A 94 -11.60 8.38 -1.50
CA GLU A 94 -11.91 7.19 -0.69
C GLU A 94 -13.07 7.52 0.26
N VAL A 95 -14.22 6.89 0.06
CA VAL A 95 -15.44 7.11 0.87
C VAL A 95 -15.47 6.13 2.03
N SER A 96 -15.06 4.89 1.79
CA SER A 96 -15.12 3.81 2.78
C SER A 96 -14.05 2.77 2.51
N SER A 97 -13.60 2.12 3.58
CA SER A 97 -12.72 0.97 3.51
C SER A 97 -13.08 -0.05 4.58
N MET A 98 -13.15 -1.31 4.18
CA MET A 98 -13.63 -2.41 5.02
C MET A 98 -12.91 -3.71 4.68
N SER A 99 -13.04 -4.71 5.53
CA SER A 99 -12.48 -6.03 5.23
C SER A 99 -13.25 -6.72 4.12
N TYR A 100 -12.62 -7.70 3.45
CA TYR A 100 -13.30 -8.50 2.44
C TYR A 100 -14.52 -9.27 3.00
N LEU A 101 -14.43 -9.76 4.25
CA LEU A 101 -15.54 -10.45 4.90
C LEU A 101 -16.70 -9.51 5.25
N GLU A 102 -16.39 -8.25 5.59
CA GLU A 102 -17.39 -7.21 5.76
C GLU A 102 -18.05 -6.85 4.43
N ALA A 103 -17.26 -6.73 3.35
CA ALA A 103 -17.78 -6.47 2.00
C ALA A 103 -18.71 -7.59 1.48
N LEU A 104 -18.40 -8.86 1.78
CA LEU A 104 -19.25 -10.01 1.39
C LEU A 104 -20.58 -10.07 2.15
N LYS A 105 -20.63 -9.52 3.37
CA LYS A 105 -21.84 -9.49 4.20
C LYS A 105 -22.65 -8.22 3.99
N TYR A 106 -22.18 -7.33 3.11
CA TYR A 106 -22.77 -6.04 2.87
C TYR A 106 -24.03 -6.19 2.03
N GLU A 107 -25.16 -5.64 2.49
CA GLU A 107 -26.41 -5.56 1.72
C GLU A 107 -26.42 -4.23 0.94
N GLU A 108 -26.95 -4.23 -0.29
CA GLU A 108 -26.89 -3.11 -1.25
C GLU A 108 -27.51 -1.80 -0.72
N ASP A 109 -28.32 -1.85 0.35
CA ASP A 109 -29.14 -0.73 0.85
C ASP A 109 -28.42 0.23 1.84
N ASP A 110 -27.20 -0.09 2.32
CA ASP A 110 -26.51 0.71 3.36
C ASP A 110 -25.63 1.86 2.81
N PHE A 111 -25.36 1.92 1.50
CA PHE A 111 -24.77 3.09 0.86
C PHE A 111 -25.85 3.99 0.27
N SER A 112 -26.09 5.14 0.89
CA SER A 112 -26.89 6.21 0.27
C SER A 112 -26.19 6.90 -0.91
N GLU A 113 -24.91 6.56 -1.15
CA GLU A 113 -24.07 7.16 -2.18
C GLU A 113 -23.59 6.06 -3.14
N GLU A 114 -24.04 6.12 -4.40
CA GLU A 114 -23.53 5.30 -5.50
C GLU A 114 -22.00 5.49 -5.56
N TYR A 115 -21.24 4.42 -5.32
CA TYR A 115 -19.80 4.43 -5.55
C TYR A 115 -19.52 4.18 -7.03
N ASN A 116 -18.51 4.86 -7.58
CA ASN A 116 -18.15 4.71 -9.00
C ASN A 116 -17.07 3.65 -9.21
N LYS A 117 -16.39 3.22 -8.13
CA LYS A 117 -15.24 2.32 -8.21
C LYS A 117 -15.01 1.56 -6.90
N VAL A 118 -14.61 0.29 -7.06
CA VAL A 118 -14.13 -0.56 -5.98
C VAL A 118 -12.72 -1.06 -6.29
N THR A 119 -11.84 -1.01 -5.29
CA THR A 119 -10.51 -1.62 -5.38
C THR A 119 -10.32 -2.70 -4.33
N TYR A 120 -9.79 -3.83 -4.78
CA TYR A 120 -9.36 -4.92 -3.90
C TYR A 120 -7.84 -4.88 -3.77
N GLU A 121 -7.38 -4.73 -2.53
CA GLU A 121 -5.97 -4.71 -2.18
C GLU A 121 -5.57 -6.10 -1.71
N ILE A 122 -4.76 -6.78 -2.53
CA ILE A 122 -4.39 -8.16 -2.27
C ILE A 122 -2.89 -8.22 -2.08
N TYR A 123 -2.47 -8.78 -0.95
CA TYR A 123 -1.07 -9.00 -0.65
C TYR A 123 -0.67 -10.38 -1.18
N ASP A 124 0.44 -10.44 -1.91
CA ASP A 124 1.04 -11.74 -2.26
C ASP A 124 1.60 -12.38 -0.98
N ASP A 125 1.09 -13.57 -0.62
CA ASP A 125 1.54 -14.33 0.55
C ASP A 125 3.06 -14.57 0.53
N ASN A 126 3.67 -14.63 -0.66
CA ASN A 126 5.11 -14.81 -0.83
C ASN A 126 5.90 -13.51 -0.73
N ASN A 127 5.27 -12.37 -1.02
CA ASN A 127 5.92 -11.06 -1.03
C ASN A 127 5.03 -9.98 -0.41
N LYS A 128 5.08 -9.88 0.94
CA LYS A 128 4.27 -8.93 1.74
C LYS A 128 4.48 -7.45 1.39
N SER A 129 5.46 -7.09 0.56
CA SER A 129 5.68 -5.71 0.11
C SER A 129 4.82 -5.33 -1.10
N ASP A 130 4.44 -6.29 -1.93
CA ASP A 130 3.81 -6.01 -3.21
C ASP A 130 2.29 -6.06 -3.05
N LYS A 131 1.71 -4.87 -3.06
CA LYS A 131 0.26 -4.68 -3.05
C LYS A 131 -0.26 -4.82 -4.48
N LEU A 132 -0.98 -5.91 -4.74
CA LEU A 132 -1.73 -6.12 -5.98
C LEU A 132 -3.06 -5.39 -5.85
N VAL A 133 -3.45 -4.66 -6.89
CA VAL A 133 -4.70 -3.88 -6.88
C VAL A 133 -5.59 -4.39 -8.01
N MET A 134 -6.75 -4.95 -7.66
CA MET A 134 -7.79 -5.27 -8.64
C MET A 134 -8.79 -4.11 -8.70
N ILE A 135 -9.07 -3.62 -9.90
CA ILE A 135 -9.93 -2.45 -10.13
C ILE A 135 -11.16 -2.89 -10.93
N ARG A 136 -12.35 -2.61 -10.38
CA ARG A 136 -13.64 -2.97 -10.94
C ARG A 136 -14.68 -1.87 -10.73
N ASP A 137 -15.63 -1.79 -11.64
CA ASP A 137 -16.78 -0.89 -11.57
C ASP A 137 -17.95 -1.47 -10.73
N SER A 138 -17.95 -2.78 -10.43
CA SER A 138 -18.98 -3.44 -9.60
C SER A 138 -18.41 -4.43 -8.58
N VAL A 139 -19.10 -4.57 -7.44
CA VAL A 139 -18.78 -5.52 -6.36
C VAL A 139 -19.09 -6.96 -6.79
N ASN A 140 -20.06 -7.17 -7.69
CA ASN A 140 -20.60 -8.49 -8.02
C ASN A 140 -19.63 -9.39 -8.80
N ASP A 141 -18.57 -8.82 -9.39
CA ASP A 141 -17.54 -9.57 -10.12
C ASP A 141 -16.40 -9.99 -9.18
N ILE A 142 -16.74 -10.80 -8.17
CA ILE A 142 -15.78 -11.32 -7.20
C ILE A 142 -15.01 -12.49 -7.83
N MET A 143 -13.69 -12.27 -8.02
CA MET A 143 -12.57 -13.23 -8.04
C MET A 143 -12.82 -14.71 -8.41
N ASP A 144 -13.66 -14.99 -9.40
CA ASP A 144 -13.87 -16.38 -9.90
C ASP A 144 -12.67 -16.89 -10.75
N LYS A 145 -11.71 -16.02 -11.04
CA LYS A 145 -10.53 -16.33 -11.86
C LYS A 145 -9.30 -15.86 -11.10
N GLY A 146 -8.54 -16.82 -10.55
CA GLY A 146 -7.40 -16.57 -9.68
C GLY A 146 -6.44 -15.46 -10.16
N LEU A 147 -5.78 -14.84 -9.19
CA LEU A 147 -4.93 -13.67 -9.39
C LEU A 147 -3.72 -14.01 -10.26
N LYS A 148 -3.68 -13.43 -11.45
CA LYS A 148 -2.54 -13.51 -12.36
C LYS A 148 -2.13 -12.12 -12.81
N LYS A 149 -0.83 -11.87 -12.82
CA LYS A 149 -0.25 -10.64 -13.39
C LYS A 149 -0.36 -10.71 -14.91
N SER A 150 -0.67 -9.57 -15.54
CA SER A 150 -0.54 -9.42 -16.98
C SER A 150 0.93 -9.27 -17.36
N ASN A 151 1.28 -9.72 -18.56
CA ASN A 151 2.61 -9.47 -19.12
C ASN A 151 2.74 -8.05 -19.70
N VAL A 152 1.61 -7.36 -19.93
CA VAL A 152 1.58 -6.02 -20.51
C VAL A 152 2.06 -5.00 -19.48
N HIS A 153 2.98 -4.13 -19.90
CA HIS A 153 3.40 -2.98 -19.13
C HIS A 153 3.36 -1.74 -20.02
N PHE A 154 2.77 -0.66 -19.50
CA PHE A 154 2.76 0.63 -20.21
C PHE A 154 3.98 1.43 -19.75
N ILE A 155 4.86 1.79 -20.69
CA ILE A 155 6.05 2.60 -20.45
C ILE A 155 5.66 4.06 -20.20
N SER A 156 4.69 4.56 -20.98
CA SER A 156 4.21 5.93 -20.90
C SER A 156 2.72 5.97 -21.18
N VAL A 157 2.03 6.79 -20.41
CA VAL A 157 0.61 7.06 -20.54
C VAL A 157 0.44 8.57 -20.39
N SER A 158 -0.18 9.20 -21.38
CA SER A 158 -0.50 10.63 -21.35
C SER A 158 -1.97 10.86 -21.65
N LEU A 159 -2.59 11.75 -20.88
CA LEU A 159 -3.94 12.23 -21.07
C LEU A 159 -3.89 13.59 -21.76
N LYS A 160 -4.52 13.70 -22.92
CA LYS A 160 -4.62 14.93 -23.71
C LYS A 160 -6.03 15.48 -23.65
N ARG A 161 -6.16 16.76 -23.33
CA ARG A 161 -7.43 17.50 -23.27
C ARG A 161 -7.34 18.71 -24.19
N GLU A 162 -8.43 19.04 -24.86
CA GLU A 162 -8.43 20.15 -25.81
C GLU A 162 -8.13 21.49 -25.09
N GLY A 163 -7.11 22.21 -25.56
CA GLY A 163 -6.73 23.51 -24.99
C GLY A 163 -6.08 23.48 -23.60
N LYS A 164 -5.73 22.29 -23.08
CA LYS A 164 -5.03 22.11 -21.80
C LYS A 164 -3.69 21.38 -22.03
N ASP A 165 -2.79 21.48 -21.05
CA ASP A 165 -1.52 20.77 -21.09
C ASP A 165 -1.72 19.25 -20.98
N ASP A 166 -0.88 18.49 -21.69
CA ASP A 166 -0.83 17.03 -21.61
C ASP A 166 -0.44 16.60 -20.19
N VAL A 167 -1.16 15.64 -19.63
CA VAL A 167 -0.91 15.11 -18.28
C VAL A 167 -0.33 13.70 -18.37
N ASP A 168 0.87 13.51 -17.82
CA ASP A 168 1.46 12.18 -17.68
C ASP A 168 0.84 11.42 -16.51
N ILE A 169 0.43 10.17 -16.75
CA ILE A 169 -0.18 9.29 -15.76
C ILE A 169 0.88 8.33 -15.22
N ASP A 170 1.19 8.43 -13.92
CA ASP A 170 2.11 7.49 -13.25
C ASP A 170 1.39 6.21 -12.80
N MET A 171 1.58 5.16 -13.61
CA MET A 171 1.01 3.82 -13.41
C MET A 171 1.68 3.01 -12.28
N SER A 172 2.76 3.51 -11.67
CA SER A 172 3.50 2.81 -10.62
C SER A 172 3.17 3.27 -9.20
N SER A 173 2.61 4.46 -9.05
CA SER A 173 2.43 5.15 -7.76
C SER A 173 1.43 4.49 -6.79
N LYS A 174 0.47 3.71 -7.30
CA LYS A 174 -0.68 3.21 -6.53
C LYS A 174 -0.69 1.68 -6.32
N GLY A 175 0.46 1.03 -6.49
CA GLY A 175 0.60 -0.43 -6.40
C GLY A 175 0.52 -1.12 -7.76
N ASN A 176 0.49 -2.46 -7.75
CA ASN A 176 0.52 -3.21 -9.00
C ASN A 176 -0.89 -3.33 -9.61
N ILE A 177 -1.16 -2.48 -10.60
CA ILE A 177 -2.42 -2.43 -11.36
C ILE A 177 -2.41 -3.32 -12.62
N TYR A 178 -1.29 -3.97 -12.94
CA TYR A 178 -1.15 -4.83 -14.12
C TYR A 178 -1.64 -6.27 -13.83
N MET A 179 -2.90 -6.39 -13.43
CA MET A 179 -3.54 -7.68 -13.16
C MET A 179 -4.51 -8.06 -14.28
N ILE A 180 -4.56 -9.35 -14.61
CA ILE A 180 -5.50 -9.85 -15.61
C ILE A 180 -6.92 -9.59 -15.14
N GLY A 181 -7.72 -9.07 -16.06
CA GLY A 181 -9.08 -8.62 -15.87
C GLY A 181 -9.20 -7.17 -15.45
N ASN A 182 -8.15 -6.47 -15.00
CA ASN A 182 -8.28 -5.08 -14.58
C ASN A 182 -8.75 -4.18 -15.73
N GLU A 183 -9.66 -3.27 -15.37
CA GLU A 183 -10.14 -2.19 -16.22
C GLU A 183 -9.26 -0.97 -15.96
N LEU A 184 -8.48 -0.61 -16.97
CA LEU A 184 -7.59 0.53 -16.95
C LEU A 184 -8.16 1.64 -17.81
N PHE A 185 -7.95 2.88 -17.36
CA PHE A 185 -8.30 4.09 -18.10
C PHE A 185 -9.80 4.30 -18.38
N SER A 186 -10.69 3.58 -17.69
CA SER A 186 -12.09 3.99 -17.57
C SER A 186 -12.18 5.34 -16.84
N GLU A 187 -13.29 6.04 -16.97
CA GLU A 187 -13.52 7.31 -16.26
C GLU A 187 -13.36 7.15 -14.74
N SER A 188 -13.92 6.06 -14.20
CA SER A 188 -13.74 5.65 -12.80
C SER A 188 -12.27 5.39 -12.42
N PHE A 189 -11.49 4.78 -13.31
CA PHE A 189 -10.05 4.59 -13.11
C PHE A 189 -9.30 5.92 -13.08
N LEU A 190 -9.58 6.81 -14.03
CA LEU A 190 -8.92 8.11 -14.16
C LEU A 190 -9.23 9.01 -12.97
N GLY A 191 -10.48 9.05 -12.52
CA GLY A 191 -10.84 9.80 -11.31
C GLY A 191 -10.05 9.32 -10.09
N TRP A 192 -9.78 8.03 -9.98
CA TRP A 192 -8.98 7.49 -8.87
C TRP A 192 -7.48 7.79 -8.96
N ILE A 193 -6.89 7.69 -10.15
CA ILE A 193 -5.45 7.92 -10.31
C ILE A 193 -5.11 9.43 -10.39
N LEU A 194 -6.07 10.24 -10.83
CA LEU A 194 -5.97 11.69 -11.03
C LEU A 194 -7.22 12.41 -10.45
N PRO A 195 -7.39 12.46 -9.12
CA PRO A 195 -8.59 12.99 -8.49
C PRO A 195 -8.83 14.49 -8.73
N ASP A 196 -7.77 15.24 -9.02
CA ASP A 196 -7.85 16.70 -9.21
C ASP A 196 -8.16 17.10 -10.67
N ILE A 197 -8.36 16.13 -11.56
CA ILE A 197 -8.56 16.36 -12.98
C ILE A 197 -10.05 16.32 -13.33
N ASP A 198 -10.53 17.42 -13.89
CA ASP A 198 -11.84 17.46 -14.52
C ASP A 198 -11.83 16.64 -15.82
N LEU A 199 -12.68 15.60 -15.83
CA LEU A 199 -12.90 14.64 -16.92
C LEU A 199 -14.21 14.91 -17.68
N SER A 200 -14.91 16.02 -17.39
CA SER A 200 -16.18 16.37 -18.05
C SER A 200 -16.02 16.63 -19.55
N GLU A 201 -14.92 17.26 -19.95
CA GLU A 201 -14.55 17.53 -21.34
C GLU A 201 -14.09 16.27 -22.10
N ASP A 202 -14.06 16.35 -23.43
CA ASP A 202 -13.49 15.29 -24.27
C ASP A 202 -11.97 15.18 -24.05
N TYR A 203 -11.50 13.95 -23.93
CA TYR A 203 -10.10 13.63 -23.76
C TYR A 203 -9.67 12.43 -24.59
N THR A 204 -8.38 12.37 -24.90
CA THR A 204 -7.74 11.25 -25.57
C THR A 204 -6.59 10.76 -24.71
N ILE A 205 -6.49 9.45 -24.54
CA ILE A 205 -5.39 8.83 -23.82
C ILE A 205 -4.46 8.24 -24.86
N SER A 206 -3.17 8.49 -24.71
CA SER A 206 -2.11 7.92 -25.55
C SER A 206 -1.18 7.09 -24.69
N THR A 207 -0.98 5.84 -25.09
CA THR A 207 -0.18 4.85 -24.36
C THR A 207 0.96 4.36 -25.24
N ILE A 208 2.08 4.02 -24.61
CA ILE A 208 3.20 3.30 -25.21
C ILE A 208 3.42 2.05 -24.37
N ASP A 209 3.25 0.88 -24.95
CA ASP A 209 3.50 -0.39 -24.27
C ASP A 209 4.99 -0.81 -24.31
N ASP A 210 5.30 -1.89 -23.61
CA ASP A 210 6.62 -2.53 -23.52
C ASP A 210 7.15 -3.02 -24.87
N ASN A 211 6.26 -3.26 -25.83
CA ASN A 211 6.58 -3.62 -27.21
C ASN A 211 6.67 -2.39 -28.13
N VAL A 212 6.64 -1.18 -27.58
CA VAL A 212 6.68 0.11 -28.29
C VAL A 212 5.49 0.31 -29.23
N ASN A 213 4.38 -0.41 -29.00
CA ASN A 213 3.14 -0.12 -29.68
C ASN A 213 2.51 1.13 -29.06
N MET A 214 2.11 2.04 -29.93
CA MET A 214 1.40 3.25 -29.54
C MET A 214 -0.09 3.05 -29.79
N VAL A 215 -0.89 3.16 -28.73
CA VAL A 215 -2.34 3.07 -28.83
C VAL A 215 -2.95 4.33 -28.22
N SER A 216 -3.82 4.96 -29.01
CA SER A 216 -4.59 6.12 -28.57
C SER A 216 -6.08 5.80 -28.64
N PHE A 217 -6.82 6.18 -27.61
CA PHE A 217 -8.24 5.92 -27.51
C PHE A 217 -8.97 7.08 -26.83
N SER A 218 -10.26 7.23 -27.15
CA SER A 218 -11.08 8.37 -26.71
C SER A 218 -11.76 8.11 -25.36
N LYS A 219 -12.38 9.15 -24.79
CA LYS A 219 -13.13 9.12 -23.52
C LYS A 219 -14.06 7.92 -23.33
N ASN A 220 -14.69 7.43 -24.39
CA ASN A 220 -15.64 6.31 -24.32
C ASN A 220 -14.98 4.93 -24.41
N GLN A 221 -13.65 4.86 -24.35
CA GLN A 221 -12.89 3.63 -24.50
C GLN A 221 -12.01 3.39 -23.29
N TYR A 222 -11.85 2.13 -22.93
CA TYR A 222 -11.02 1.69 -21.81
C TYR A 222 -10.29 0.40 -22.18
N ILE A 223 -9.27 0.06 -21.40
CA ILE A 223 -8.44 -1.12 -21.63
C ILE A 223 -8.81 -2.21 -20.62
N VAL A 224 -9.00 -3.43 -21.09
CA VAL A 224 -9.12 -4.63 -20.25
C VAL A 224 -7.87 -5.48 -20.43
N LEU A 225 -7.15 -5.75 -19.35
CA LEU A 225 -5.99 -6.63 -19.38
C LEU A 225 -6.41 -8.10 -19.47
N ASN A 226 -5.76 -8.87 -20.33
CA ASN A 226 -6.02 -10.30 -20.55
C ASN A 226 -4.73 -11.12 -20.44
N GLU A 227 -4.83 -12.45 -20.48
CA GLU A 227 -3.65 -13.34 -20.44
C GLU A 227 -2.67 -13.10 -21.60
N ASN A 228 -3.18 -12.71 -22.78
CA ASN A 228 -2.40 -12.55 -24.00
C ASN A 228 -2.01 -11.10 -24.34
N GLY A 229 -2.41 -10.13 -23.53
CA GLY A 229 -2.28 -8.72 -23.89
C GLY A 229 -3.35 -7.86 -23.27
N TYR A 230 -3.96 -7.01 -24.08
CA TYR A 230 -5.05 -6.14 -23.66
C TYR A 230 -6.05 -5.93 -24.80
N ASP A 231 -7.32 -5.73 -24.44
CA ASP A 231 -8.39 -5.37 -25.38
C ASP A 231 -8.82 -3.93 -25.12
N VAL A 232 -9.02 -3.14 -26.18
CA VAL A 232 -9.67 -1.84 -26.09
C VAL A 232 -11.17 -2.05 -26.26
N LYS A 233 -11.94 -1.75 -25.20
CA LYS A 233 -13.40 -1.83 -25.22
C LYS A 233 -14.00 -0.44 -25.28
N THR A 234 -15.14 -0.32 -25.96
CA THR A 234 -15.93 0.90 -25.99
C THR A 234 -17.11 0.75 -25.04
N LEU A 235 -17.38 1.77 -24.23
CA LEU A 235 -18.60 1.87 -23.43
C LEU A 235 -19.79 1.87 -24.39
N GLU A 236 -20.67 0.89 -24.25
CA GLU A 236 -21.96 0.91 -24.95
C GLU A 236 -22.75 2.08 -24.36
N SER A 237 -23.00 3.11 -25.17
CA SER A 237 -23.88 4.22 -24.77
C SER A 237 -25.25 3.62 -24.45
N LYS A 238 -25.71 3.77 -23.21
CA LYS A 238 -27.11 3.54 -22.80
C LYS A 238 -28.04 4.61 -23.40
N GLU A 239 -27.91 4.89 -24.68
CA GLU A 239 -28.85 5.65 -25.48
C GLU A 239 -29.27 4.75 -26.64
N ASN A 240 -30.50 4.23 -26.55
CA ASN A 240 -31.27 3.43 -27.54
C ASN A 240 -31.57 1.95 -27.23
N ASP A 241 -31.69 1.54 -25.96
CA ASP A 241 -32.35 0.26 -25.64
C ASP A 241 -33.88 0.38 -25.44
N GLU A 242 -34.45 1.59 -25.35
CA GLU A 242 -35.92 1.75 -25.36
C GLU A 242 -36.55 1.71 -26.77
N ASP A 243 -35.77 1.94 -27.84
CA ASP A 243 -36.30 1.96 -29.21
C ASP A 243 -36.09 0.66 -30.00
N THR A 244 -35.27 -0.27 -29.47
CA THR A 244 -34.96 -1.53 -30.15
C THR A 244 -35.92 -2.67 -29.76
N GLU A 245 -36.49 -2.63 -28.56
CA GLU A 245 -37.59 -3.53 -28.17
C GLU A 245 -38.93 -3.10 -28.78
N ALA A 246 -39.19 -1.78 -28.91
CA ALA A 246 -40.39 -1.28 -29.58
C ALA A 246 -40.45 -1.65 -31.08
N LYS A 247 -39.31 -1.74 -31.77
CA LYS A 247 -39.25 -2.22 -33.17
C LYS A 247 -39.37 -3.73 -33.31
N LYS A 248 -38.84 -4.52 -32.38
CA LYS A 248 -39.04 -5.98 -32.37
C LYS A 248 -40.46 -6.39 -31.98
N GLU A 249 -41.15 -5.59 -31.16
CA GLU A 249 -42.58 -5.79 -30.88
C GLU A 249 -43.51 -5.27 -31.98
N MET A 250 -43.15 -4.19 -32.70
CA MET A 250 -43.91 -3.74 -33.87
C MET A 250 -43.81 -4.70 -35.08
N GLU A 251 -42.67 -5.36 -35.33
CA GLU A 251 -42.57 -6.40 -36.37
C GLU A 251 -43.25 -7.72 -35.98
N LYS A 252 -43.34 -8.04 -34.68
CA LYS A 252 -44.11 -9.20 -34.20
C LYS A 252 -45.62 -8.97 -34.24
N ASN A 253 -46.09 -7.74 -34.03
CA ASN A 253 -47.53 -7.43 -34.09
C ASN A 253 -48.06 -7.18 -35.52
N ASN A 254 -47.20 -6.87 -36.50
CA ASN A 254 -47.63 -6.75 -37.91
C ASN A 254 -47.53 -8.05 -38.72
N SER A 255 -46.94 -9.12 -38.17
CA SER A 255 -46.88 -10.44 -38.83
C SER A 255 -48.04 -11.38 -38.46
N GLY A 256 -48.97 -10.94 -37.59
CA GLY A 256 -50.06 -11.77 -37.05
C GLY A 256 -51.44 -11.61 -37.67
N LEU A 257 -51.69 -10.66 -38.59
CA LEU A 257 -53.05 -10.30 -39.03
C LEU A 257 -53.39 -10.52 -40.51
N PHE A 258 -52.47 -11.06 -41.33
CA PHE A 258 -52.76 -11.38 -42.75
C PHE A 258 -52.23 -12.73 -43.24
N SER A 259 -52.23 -13.76 -42.39
CA SER A 259 -51.90 -15.15 -42.80
C SER A 259 -53.14 -15.98 -43.20
N TRP A 260 -54.36 -15.43 -43.13
CA TRP A 260 -55.59 -16.21 -43.35
C TRP A 260 -56.28 -16.04 -44.72
N PHE A 261 -55.67 -15.32 -45.67
CA PHE A 261 -56.18 -15.21 -47.05
C PHE A 261 -55.06 -15.44 -48.07
N ASN A 262 -54.52 -16.65 -48.14
CA ASN A 262 -54.16 -17.27 -49.42
C ASN A 262 -53.62 -18.67 -49.21
N THR A 263 -54.47 -19.67 -49.42
CA THR A 263 -54.07 -20.93 -50.09
C THR A 263 -55.31 -21.76 -50.40
N ASN A 264 -55.26 -22.42 -51.57
CA ASN A 264 -56.25 -23.31 -52.20
C ASN A 264 -57.15 -22.58 -53.21
N LYS A 265 -57.08 -22.79 -54.53
CA LYS A 265 -56.64 -23.96 -55.31
C LYS A 265 -56.32 -23.53 -56.75
N ALA A 266 -55.21 -24.02 -57.29
CA ALA A 266 -55.06 -24.29 -58.72
C ALA A 266 -54.23 -25.57 -58.87
N LYS A 267 -54.55 -26.34 -59.92
CA LYS A 267 -54.17 -27.73 -60.27
C LYS A 267 -55.19 -28.78 -59.83
N ASP A 268 -55.72 -29.64 -60.69
CA ASP A 268 -55.62 -29.88 -62.14
C ASP A 268 -56.92 -30.59 -62.58
N GLU A 269 -57.13 -30.69 -63.90
CA GLU A 269 -58.26 -31.24 -64.70
C GLU A 269 -59.32 -30.25 -65.19
#